data_AF-A0A520H482-F1
#
_entry.id   AF-A0A520H482-F1
#
_cell.length_a   1.000
_cell.length_b   1.000
_cell.length_c   1.000
_cell.angle_alpha   90.00
_cell.angle_beta   90.00
_cell.angle_gamma   90.00
#
_symmetry.space_group_name_H-M   'P 1'
#
loop_
_entity.id
_entity.type
_entity.pdbx_description
1 polymer ?
#
loop_
_entity_poly.entity_id
_entity_poly.type
_entity_poly.pdbx_seq_one_letter_code
_entity_poly.pdbx_strand_id
1 'polypeptide(L)'
;TGLIQPGSLYETKYRVRLTSGLAPTRAVDRIKAAFPSAGWESKTRDRAAPGAERFVQRMGQFLLLVGLSALVIAGIGVGNGVSSYLAARRQSIAALKVLGATSGMIARVYLIQIVVVAGIGILAGLIAGAAAVPLIVALAGDVLPVAPSFAVQPVPLLLAAAYGMVIALAFTAPALVEAGSVPAVVLLRGNAGQRRVPLHRTLPWVAGGGLALVALALLTAEQPGLSAGFLAAVAAVLLLLAGFGWVIRIAAARLPRARQPLLRLAVAALHRPGARTGTLVVALGLGLTLFVLLAAIRTSIDANIARTVPQRAPALFALDVPPQREAEFRRTVAEAARKPVVTTVPAMRGTITGYATTRVADLKTLPEGAWALRGERGLTYA
;
A
#
# COMPACT_ATOMS: atom_id res chain seq x y z
N THR A 1 6.83 -28.71 -44.90
CA THR A 1 6.21 -29.65 -43.94
C THR A 1 4.69 -29.74 -44.07
N GLY A 2 3.98 -28.85 -44.79
CA GLY A 2 2.52 -28.95 -44.95
C GLY A 2 1.71 -28.78 -43.65
N LEU A 3 2.39 -28.36 -42.56
CA LEU A 3 1.82 -28.13 -41.23
C LEU A 3 1.19 -26.73 -41.10
N ILE A 4 1.61 -25.79 -41.95
CA ILE A 4 0.95 -24.50 -42.09
C ILE A 4 -0.16 -24.67 -43.13
N GLN A 5 -1.37 -24.84 -42.66
CA GLN A 5 -2.60 -24.94 -43.43
C GLN A 5 -3.50 -23.75 -43.08
N PRO A 6 -4.54 -23.45 -43.87
CA PRO A 6 -5.56 -22.49 -43.47
C PRO A 6 -6.11 -22.84 -42.07
N GLY A 7 -5.92 -21.95 -41.10
CA GLY A 7 -6.29 -22.17 -39.69
C GLY A 7 -5.14 -22.58 -38.75
N SER A 8 -3.92 -22.85 -39.27
CA SER A 8 -2.75 -23.14 -38.43
C SER A 8 -2.24 -21.88 -37.71
N LEU A 9 -1.98 -22.01 -36.40
CA LEU A 9 -1.24 -21.00 -35.65
C LEU A 9 0.20 -20.93 -36.13
N TYR A 10 0.62 -19.74 -36.53
CA TYR A 10 2.04 -19.44 -36.58
C TYR A 10 2.27 -18.08 -35.93
N GLU A 11 3.25 -18.03 -35.04
CA GLU A 11 3.71 -16.78 -34.46
C GLU A 11 4.94 -16.34 -35.24
N THR A 12 4.88 -15.17 -35.86
CA THR A 12 6.06 -14.59 -36.50
C THR A 12 6.66 -13.52 -35.60
N LYS A 13 7.93 -13.72 -35.22
CA LYS A 13 8.66 -12.80 -34.34
C LYS A 13 9.61 -11.95 -35.17
N TYR A 14 9.32 -10.67 -35.25
CA TYR A 14 10.22 -9.69 -35.85
C TYR A 14 11.02 -8.97 -34.76
N ARG A 15 12.35 -8.94 -34.91
CA ARG A 15 13.24 -8.16 -34.04
C ARG A 15 13.70 -6.94 -34.82
N VAL A 16 13.22 -5.77 -34.41
CA VAL A 16 13.55 -4.49 -35.05
C VAL A 16 14.55 -3.74 -34.19
N ARG A 17 15.73 -3.44 -34.74
CA ARG A 17 16.69 -2.54 -34.11
C ARG A 17 16.31 -1.11 -34.44
N LEU A 18 16.00 -0.30 -33.42
CA LEU A 18 15.72 1.12 -33.59
C LEU A 18 17.02 1.92 -33.67
N THR A 19 17.03 2.98 -34.47
CA THR A 19 18.10 3.98 -34.50
C THR A 19 18.20 4.72 -33.15
N SER A 20 19.41 5.12 -32.78
CA SER A 20 19.67 5.85 -31.53
C SER A 20 18.82 7.13 -31.46
N GLY A 21 17.99 7.26 -30.42
CA GLY A 21 17.14 8.43 -30.17
C GLY A 21 15.63 8.21 -30.37
N LEU A 22 15.22 7.11 -31.03
CA LEU A 22 13.80 6.77 -31.15
C LEU A 22 13.32 5.99 -29.92
N ALA A 23 12.42 6.59 -29.15
CA ALA A 23 11.79 5.94 -28.01
C ALA A 23 11.01 4.69 -28.47
N PRO A 24 11.28 3.49 -27.90
CA PRO A 24 10.65 2.24 -28.33
C PRO A 24 9.12 2.27 -28.31
N THR A 25 8.53 2.95 -27.32
CA THR A 25 7.08 3.11 -27.19
C THR A 25 6.48 3.83 -28.40
N ARG A 26 7.09 4.93 -28.84
CA ARG A 26 6.61 5.70 -30.00
C ARG A 26 6.68 4.90 -31.30
N ALA A 27 7.70 4.05 -31.44
CA ALA A 27 7.82 3.18 -32.61
C ALA A 27 6.70 2.12 -32.64
N VAL A 28 6.40 1.52 -31.48
CA VAL A 28 5.28 0.57 -31.33
C VAL A 28 3.94 1.24 -31.63
N ASP A 29 3.71 2.43 -31.11
CA ASP A 29 2.45 3.16 -31.31
C ASP A 29 2.23 3.48 -32.80
N ARG A 30 3.29 3.86 -33.53
CA ARG A 30 3.21 4.06 -35.00
C ARG A 30 2.85 2.77 -35.75
N ILE A 31 3.46 1.64 -35.39
CA ILE A 31 3.19 0.35 -36.05
C ILE A 31 1.74 -0.08 -35.80
N LYS A 32 1.26 0.05 -34.55
CA LYS A 32 -0.13 -0.25 -34.19
C LYS A 32 -1.12 0.66 -34.90
N ALA A 33 -0.80 1.95 -35.04
CA ALA A 33 -1.64 2.90 -35.77
C ALA A 33 -1.68 2.61 -37.28
N ALA A 34 -0.57 2.17 -37.87
CA ALA A 34 -0.49 1.83 -39.30
C ALA A 34 -1.21 0.51 -39.63
N PHE A 35 -1.23 -0.45 -38.70
CA PHE A 35 -1.80 -1.78 -38.89
C PHE A 35 -2.71 -2.21 -37.72
N PRO A 36 -3.87 -1.56 -37.53
CA PRO A 36 -4.72 -1.75 -36.36
C PRO A 36 -5.37 -3.15 -36.28
N SER A 37 -5.56 -3.81 -37.42
CA SER A 37 -6.21 -5.13 -37.52
C SER A 37 -5.29 -6.33 -37.27
N ALA A 38 -3.97 -6.14 -37.19
CA ALA A 38 -3.00 -7.24 -37.18
C ALA A 38 -2.66 -7.79 -35.78
N GLY A 39 -3.33 -7.32 -34.70
CA GLY A 39 -3.24 -7.96 -33.38
C GLY A 39 -1.85 -7.97 -32.75
N TRP A 40 -1.02 -6.96 -33.02
CA TRP A 40 0.40 -6.91 -32.62
C TRP A 40 0.62 -7.07 -31.10
N GLU A 41 1.44 -8.06 -30.73
CA GLU A 41 2.11 -8.10 -29.43
C GLU A 41 3.50 -7.45 -29.54
N SER A 42 3.78 -6.47 -28.69
CA SER A 42 5.03 -5.71 -28.72
C SER A 42 5.80 -5.90 -27.42
N LYS A 43 7.07 -6.30 -27.54
CA LYS A 43 8.05 -6.29 -26.42
C LYS A 43 9.15 -5.30 -26.77
N THR A 44 9.30 -4.26 -25.96
CA THR A 44 10.36 -3.26 -26.13
C THR A 44 11.51 -3.55 -25.19
N ARG A 45 12.71 -2.97 -25.41
CA ARG A 45 13.82 -3.14 -24.45
C ARG A 45 13.44 -2.65 -23.05
N ASP A 46 12.64 -1.58 -22.98
CA ASP A 46 12.25 -0.94 -21.72
C ASP A 46 11.09 -1.70 -21.04
N ARG A 47 10.37 -2.55 -21.79
CA ARG A 47 9.23 -3.36 -21.33
C ARG A 47 9.31 -4.77 -21.94
N ALA A 48 10.37 -5.49 -21.61
CA ALA A 48 10.60 -6.85 -22.12
C ALA A 48 9.67 -7.90 -21.45
N ALA A 49 9.32 -7.67 -20.19
CA ALA A 49 8.46 -8.54 -19.38
C ALA A 49 7.34 -7.74 -18.70
N PRO A 50 6.22 -7.45 -19.39
CA PRO A 50 5.11 -6.66 -18.85
C PRO A 50 4.49 -7.26 -17.59
N GLY A 51 4.52 -8.60 -17.45
CA GLY A 51 4.07 -9.29 -16.25
C GLY A 51 4.96 -9.00 -15.04
N ALA A 52 6.29 -9.08 -15.21
CA ALA A 52 7.25 -8.77 -14.17
C ALA A 52 7.21 -7.30 -13.78
N GLU A 53 7.12 -6.38 -14.74
CA GLU A 53 6.98 -4.94 -14.47
C GLU A 53 5.72 -4.66 -13.62
N ARG A 54 4.56 -5.18 -14.03
CA ARG A 54 3.32 -5.00 -13.25
C ARG A 54 3.41 -5.61 -11.87
N PHE A 55 4.07 -6.77 -11.73
CA PHE A 55 4.28 -7.39 -10.43
C PHE A 55 5.16 -6.52 -9.53
N VAL A 56 6.30 -6.03 -10.04
CA VAL A 56 7.22 -5.15 -9.31
C VAL A 56 6.54 -3.81 -8.97
N GLN A 57 5.78 -3.21 -9.89
CA GLN A 57 4.99 -2.00 -9.62
C GLN A 57 3.96 -2.23 -8.52
N ARG A 58 3.19 -3.32 -8.58
CA ARG A 58 2.20 -3.66 -7.54
C ARG A 58 2.87 -3.94 -6.19
N MET A 59 4.01 -4.62 -6.20
CA MET A 59 4.80 -4.86 -4.98
C MET A 59 5.31 -3.54 -4.40
N GLY A 60 5.84 -2.65 -5.24
CA GLY A 60 6.28 -1.32 -4.85
C GLY A 60 5.14 -0.48 -4.26
N GLN A 61 3.97 -0.50 -4.88
CA GLN A 61 2.76 0.15 -4.37
C GLN A 61 2.35 -0.43 -3.01
N PHE A 62 2.30 -1.76 -2.89
CA PHE A 62 1.99 -2.42 -1.62
C PHE A 62 2.99 -2.03 -0.52
N LEU A 63 4.30 -2.07 -0.81
CA LEU A 63 5.35 -1.66 0.13
C LEU A 63 5.25 -0.18 0.51
N LEU A 64 4.88 0.68 -0.44
CA LEU A 64 4.63 2.10 -0.18
C LEU A 64 3.43 2.27 0.78
N LEU A 65 2.33 1.56 0.56
CA LEU A 65 1.16 1.59 1.45
C LEU A 65 1.50 1.07 2.85
N VAL A 66 2.22 -0.06 2.94
CA VAL A 66 2.71 -0.60 4.22
C VAL A 66 3.61 0.40 4.93
N GLY A 67 4.53 1.03 4.18
CA GLY A 67 5.41 2.07 4.68
C GLY A 67 4.64 3.27 5.21
N LEU A 68 3.66 3.79 4.47
CA LEU A 68 2.80 4.89 4.92
C LEU A 68 2.03 4.54 6.20
N SER A 69 1.49 3.32 6.31
CA SER A 69 0.83 2.85 7.53
C SER A 69 1.78 2.78 8.72
N ALA A 70 2.97 2.22 8.54
CA ALA A 70 3.99 2.18 9.58
C ALA A 70 4.37 3.61 10.03
N LEU A 71 4.47 4.54 9.08
CA LEU A 71 4.77 5.94 9.35
C LEU A 71 3.65 6.64 10.13
N VAL A 72 2.38 6.37 9.83
CA VAL A 72 1.23 6.87 10.60
C VAL A 72 1.25 6.35 12.04
N ILE A 73 1.51 5.06 12.23
CA ILE A 73 1.62 4.44 13.57
C ILE A 73 2.80 5.07 14.34
N ALA A 74 3.96 5.22 13.70
CA ALA A 74 5.10 5.90 14.27
C ALA A 74 4.77 7.36 14.64
N GLY A 75 4.01 8.06 13.79
CA GLY A 75 3.51 9.42 14.05
C GLY A 75 2.72 9.53 15.35
N ILE A 76 1.82 8.58 15.64
CA ILE A 76 1.09 8.52 16.92
C ILE A 76 2.07 8.39 18.09
N GLY A 77 3.09 7.54 17.95
CA GLY A 77 4.16 7.37 18.93
C GLY A 77 4.92 8.67 19.19
N VAL A 78 5.33 9.37 18.13
CA VAL A 78 6.02 10.67 18.20
C VAL A 78 5.13 11.73 18.87
N GLY A 79 3.86 11.83 18.47
CA GLY A 79 2.91 12.77 19.06
C GLY A 79 2.72 12.54 20.58
N ASN A 80 2.59 11.27 20.98
CA ASN A 80 2.51 10.89 22.40
C ASN A 80 3.81 11.17 23.16
N GLY A 81 4.96 10.87 22.55
CA GLY A 81 6.27 11.13 23.13
C GLY A 81 6.51 12.62 23.37
N VAL A 82 6.22 13.46 22.38
CA VAL A 82 6.31 14.92 22.48
C VAL A 82 5.30 15.45 23.50
N SER A 83 4.07 14.95 23.52
CA SER A 83 3.07 15.32 24.54
C SER A 83 3.57 15.02 25.95
N SER A 84 4.19 13.85 26.15
CA SER A 84 4.78 13.45 27.43
C SER A 84 5.99 14.30 27.80
N TYR A 85 6.86 14.60 26.84
CA TYR A 85 8.03 15.47 27.05
C TYR A 85 7.62 16.89 27.44
N LEU A 86 6.68 17.50 26.71
CA LEU A 86 6.15 18.82 27.02
C LEU A 86 5.41 18.83 28.35
N ALA A 87 4.72 17.74 28.71
CA ALA A 87 4.11 17.58 30.02
C ALA A 87 5.16 17.58 31.16
N ALA A 88 6.30 16.93 30.96
CA ALA A 88 7.41 16.94 31.92
C ALA A 88 8.09 18.32 32.03
N ARG A 89 8.04 19.14 30.97
CA ARG A 89 8.62 20.50 30.94
C ARG A 89 7.63 21.62 31.32
N ARG A 90 6.45 21.29 31.84
CA ARG A 90 5.41 22.27 32.22
C ARG A 90 5.89 23.35 33.18
N GLN A 91 6.73 23.01 34.16
CA GLN A 91 7.27 23.98 35.12
C GLN A 91 8.22 24.98 34.44
N SER A 92 9.12 24.51 33.58
CA SER A 92 10.02 25.37 32.80
C SER A 92 9.24 26.31 31.86
N ILE A 93 8.19 25.79 31.21
CA ILE A 93 7.29 26.58 30.36
C ILE A 93 6.59 27.66 31.18
N ALA A 94 6.12 27.33 32.39
CA ALA A 94 5.47 28.29 33.27
C ALA A 94 6.44 29.41 33.70
N ALA A 95 7.69 29.06 34.06
CA ALA A 95 8.72 30.04 34.41
C ALA A 95 8.98 31.01 33.26
N LEU A 96 9.13 30.52 32.03
CA LEU A 96 9.31 31.36 30.84
C LEU A 96 8.11 32.31 30.63
N LYS A 97 6.88 31.84 30.83
CA LYS A 97 5.68 32.70 30.71
C LYS A 97 5.63 33.78 31.78
N VAL A 98 6.04 33.47 33.01
CA VAL A 98 6.12 34.47 34.10
C VAL A 98 7.16 35.54 33.79
N LEU A 99 8.27 35.17 33.13
CA LEU A 99 9.29 36.10 32.64
C LEU A 99 8.87 36.89 31.38
N GLY A 100 7.64 36.72 30.90
CA GLY A 100 7.09 37.47 29.77
C GLY A 100 7.19 36.78 28.41
N ALA A 101 7.61 35.52 28.33
CA ALA A 101 7.65 34.80 27.05
C ALA A 101 6.24 34.59 26.47
N THR A 102 6.05 34.97 25.21
CA THR A 102 4.78 34.77 24.51
C THR A 102 4.55 33.30 24.16
N SER A 103 3.29 32.89 24.02
CA SER A 103 2.93 31.53 23.58
C SER A 103 3.55 31.15 22.23
N GLY A 104 3.70 32.12 21.31
CA GLY A 104 4.34 31.92 20.01
C GLY A 104 5.86 31.69 20.12
N MET A 105 6.54 32.38 21.03
CA MET A 105 7.96 32.16 21.29
C MET A 105 8.21 30.75 21.83
N ILE A 106 7.40 30.31 22.80
CA ILE A 106 7.49 28.96 23.37
C ILE A 106 7.25 27.91 22.29
N ALA A 107 6.20 28.07 21.49
CA ALA A 107 5.91 27.15 20.38
C ALA A 107 7.08 27.07 19.38
N ARG A 108 7.69 28.20 18.99
CA ARG A 108 8.85 28.21 18.08
C ARG A 108 10.06 27.50 18.65
N VAL A 109 10.41 27.72 19.91
CA VAL A 109 11.56 27.07 20.56
C VAL A 109 11.40 25.54 20.55
N TYR A 110 10.23 25.06 20.99
CA TYR A 110 9.98 23.61 21.00
C TYR A 110 9.79 23.03 19.59
N LEU A 111 9.24 23.81 18.64
CA LEU A 111 9.18 23.40 17.24
C LEU A 111 10.58 23.18 16.65
N ILE A 112 11.52 24.09 16.91
CA ILE A 112 12.92 23.96 16.46
C ILE A 112 13.54 22.70 17.06
N GLN A 113 13.34 22.44 18.36
CA GLN A 113 13.82 21.20 18.99
C GLN A 113 13.24 19.95 18.31
N ILE A 114 11.93 19.93 18.07
CA ILE A 114 11.25 18.81 17.40
C ILE A 114 11.78 18.63 15.98
N VAL A 115 11.95 19.71 15.22
CA VAL A 115 12.51 19.69 13.85
C VAL A 115 13.93 19.14 13.83
N VAL A 116 14.79 19.56 14.76
CA VAL A 116 16.16 19.05 14.86
C VAL A 116 16.16 17.56 15.19
N VAL A 117 15.39 17.14 16.19
CA VAL A 117 15.30 15.71 16.57
C VAL A 117 14.70 14.88 15.44
N ALA A 118 13.65 15.37 14.77
CA ALA A 118 13.06 14.72 13.60
C ALA A 118 14.06 14.64 12.46
N GLY A 119 14.84 15.70 12.19
CA GLY A 119 15.87 15.73 11.17
C GLY A 119 16.95 14.67 11.41
N ILE A 120 17.43 14.53 12.65
CA ILE A 120 18.38 13.48 13.03
C ILE A 120 17.76 12.09 12.84
N GLY A 121 16.51 11.90 13.28
CA GLY A 121 15.81 10.62 13.13
C GLY A 121 15.56 10.25 11.66
N ILE A 122 15.17 11.22 10.82
CA ILE A 122 15.00 11.04 9.39
C ILE A 122 16.34 10.69 8.75
N LEU A 123 17.41 11.41 9.06
CA LEU A 123 18.74 11.12 8.51
C LEU A 123 19.20 9.70 8.87
N ALA A 124 19.05 9.31 10.14
CA ALA A 124 19.36 7.94 10.59
C ALA A 124 18.48 6.90 9.87
N GLY A 125 17.20 7.18 9.69
CA GLY A 125 16.27 6.32 8.95
C GLY A 125 16.62 6.18 7.47
N LEU A 126 17.04 7.26 6.81
CA LEU A 126 17.50 7.24 5.41
C LEU A 126 18.77 6.41 5.26
N ILE A 127 19.73 6.57 6.18
CA ILE A 127 20.97 5.79 6.21
C ILE A 127 20.64 4.30 6.41
N ALA A 128 19.81 3.97 7.39
CA ALA A 128 19.38 2.60 7.66
C ALA A 128 18.62 1.99 6.47
N GLY A 129 17.70 2.75 5.86
CA GLY A 129 16.96 2.32 4.67
C GLY A 129 17.84 2.11 3.45
N ALA A 130 18.81 2.99 3.21
CA ALA A 130 19.80 2.82 2.14
C ALA A 130 20.71 1.61 2.40
N ALA A 131 21.15 1.40 3.65
CA ALA A 131 21.98 0.26 4.04
C ALA A 131 21.23 -1.09 4.03
N ALA A 132 19.90 -1.08 4.16
CA ALA A 132 19.09 -2.28 4.07
C ALA A 132 19.16 -2.93 2.68
N VAL A 133 19.29 -2.14 1.61
CA VAL A 133 19.35 -2.65 0.22
C VAL A 133 20.54 -3.59 -0.01
N PRO A 134 21.81 -3.17 0.21
CA PRO A 134 22.95 -4.07 0.03
C PRO A 134 22.92 -5.25 1.01
N LEU A 135 22.38 -5.08 2.22
CA LEU A 135 22.22 -6.18 3.18
C LEU A 135 21.27 -7.26 2.65
N ILE A 136 20.12 -6.85 2.08
CA ILE A 136 19.16 -7.79 1.48
C ILE A 136 19.79 -8.49 0.27
N VAL A 137 20.52 -7.76 -0.57
CA VAL A 137 21.22 -8.37 -1.72
C VAL A 137 22.28 -9.36 -1.26
N ALA A 138 23.02 -9.08 -0.18
CA ALA A 138 24.02 -10.01 0.35
C ALA A 138 23.40 -11.29 0.93
N LEU A 139 22.20 -11.21 1.52
CA LEU A 139 21.55 -12.35 2.17
C LEU A 139 20.67 -13.18 1.22
N ALA A 140 20.11 -12.57 0.18
CA ALA A 140 19.09 -13.18 -0.68
C ALA A 140 19.32 -12.93 -2.18
N GLY A 141 20.45 -12.36 -2.58
CA GLY A 141 20.77 -12.02 -3.96
C GLY A 141 20.77 -13.22 -4.91
N ASP A 142 21.24 -14.38 -4.44
CA ASP A 142 21.34 -15.60 -5.24
C ASP A 142 19.99 -16.23 -5.59
N VAL A 143 18.93 -15.85 -4.86
CA VAL A 143 17.55 -16.30 -5.10
C VAL A 143 16.84 -15.38 -6.12
N LEU A 144 17.41 -14.21 -6.40
CA LEU A 144 16.80 -13.22 -7.30
C LEU A 144 17.22 -13.49 -8.76
N PRO A 145 16.27 -13.63 -9.70
CA PRO A 145 16.56 -13.86 -11.12
C PRO A 145 17.41 -12.75 -11.77
N VAL A 146 17.38 -11.55 -11.18
CA VAL A 146 18.21 -10.39 -11.54
C VAL A 146 18.66 -9.76 -10.24
N ALA A 147 19.97 -9.81 -9.96
CA ALA A 147 20.53 -9.19 -8.76
C ALA A 147 20.33 -7.66 -8.81
N PRO A 148 19.67 -7.05 -7.80
CA PRO A 148 19.52 -5.60 -7.75
C PRO A 148 20.89 -4.94 -7.65
N SER A 149 21.20 -4.00 -8.56
CA SER A 149 22.36 -3.15 -8.40
C SER A 149 22.07 -2.07 -7.36
N PHE A 150 22.93 -1.92 -6.35
CA PHE A 150 22.83 -0.81 -5.41
C PHE A 150 23.07 0.51 -6.16
N ALA A 151 22.04 1.36 -6.21
CA ALA A 151 22.12 2.71 -6.75
C ALA A 151 21.41 3.66 -5.78
N VAL A 152 22.12 4.71 -5.36
CA VAL A 152 21.52 5.74 -4.52
C VAL A 152 20.56 6.56 -5.39
N GLN A 153 19.26 6.40 -5.16
CA GLN A 153 18.24 7.17 -5.85
C GLN A 153 17.79 8.34 -4.97
N PRO A 154 18.06 9.60 -5.36
CA PRO A 154 17.75 10.76 -4.51
C PRO A 154 16.25 11.01 -4.38
N VAL A 155 15.45 10.69 -5.41
CA VAL A 155 14.00 10.97 -5.42
C VAL A 155 13.26 10.18 -4.33
N PRO A 156 13.39 8.84 -4.20
CA PRO A 156 12.76 8.10 -3.11
C PRO A 156 13.23 8.53 -1.72
N LEU A 157 14.52 8.88 -1.57
CA LEU A 157 15.08 9.36 -0.29
C LEU A 157 14.47 10.70 0.12
N LEU A 158 14.35 11.64 -0.82
CA LEU A 158 13.68 12.93 -0.58
C LEU A 158 12.21 12.76 -0.25
N LEU A 159 11.51 11.86 -0.94
CA LEU A 159 10.11 11.54 -0.62
C LEU A 159 9.99 10.95 0.79
N ALA A 160 10.82 9.99 1.16
CA ALA A 160 10.84 9.42 2.51
C ALA A 160 11.11 10.49 3.58
N ALA A 161 12.05 11.41 3.31
CA ALA A 161 12.33 12.54 4.19
C ALA A 161 11.12 13.48 4.32
N ALA A 162 10.46 13.81 3.21
CA ALA A 162 9.27 14.65 3.19
C ALA A 162 8.11 14.02 3.99
N TYR A 163 7.85 12.72 3.78
CA TYR A 163 6.85 11.99 4.57
C TYR A 163 7.17 11.99 6.05
N GLY A 164 8.41 11.65 6.42
CA GLY A 164 8.84 11.65 7.82
C GLY A 164 8.67 13.01 8.48
N MET A 165 9.04 14.08 7.77
CA MET A 165 8.93 15.45 8.26
C MET A 165 7.47 15.90 8.41
N VAL A 166 6.63 15.66 7.40
CA VAL A 166 5.20 16.01 7.45
C VAL A 166 4.52 15.27 8.59
N ILE A 167 4.79 13.98 8.80
CA ILE A 167 4.23 13.22 9.90
C ILE A 167 4.72 13.74 11.26
N ALA A 168 6.03 13.97 11.40
CA ALA A 168 6.57 14.51 12.65
C ALA A 168 5.90 15.84 13.01
N LEU A 169 5.74 16.74 12.06
CA LEU A 169 5.08 18.04 12.29
C LEU A 169 3.58 17.89 12.55
N ALA A 170 2.87 17.10 11.75
CA ALA A 170 1.42 16.90 11.86
C ALA A 170 1.03 16.31 13.22
N PHE A 171 1.75 15.30 13.69
CA PHE A 171 1.43 14.60 14.94
C PHE A 171 1.94 15.32 16.19
N THR A 172 2.92 16.22 16.08
CA THR A 172 3.42 17.01 17.22
C THR A 172 2.72 18.35 17.39
N ALA A 173 2.12 18.89 16.33
CA ALA A 173 1.42 20.17 16.36
C ALA A 173 0.34 20.28 17.48
N PRO A 174 -0.49 19.25 17.76
CA PRO A 174 -1.47 19.33 18.85
C PRO A 174 -0.83 19.55 20.22
N ALA A 175 0.24 18.79 20.50
CA ALA A 175 0.99 18.89 21.74
C ALA A 175 1.64 20.28 21.90
N LEU A 176 2.12 20.84 20.79
CA LEU A 176 2.76 22.16 20.76
C LEU A 176 1.74 23.29 21.01
N VAL A 177 0.58 23.22 20.37
CA VAL A 177 -0.54 24.16 20.59
C VAL A 177 -1.03 24.08 22.04
N GLU A 178 -1.10 22.88 22.61
CA GLU A 178 -1.47 22.68 24.01
C GLU A 178 -0.44 23.29 24.97
N ALA A 179 0.85 23.03 24.77
CA ALA A 179 1.91 23.64 25.58
C ALA A 179 1.90 25.17 25.53
N GLY A 180 1.63 25.75 24.35
CA GLY A 180 1.56 27.19 24.16
C GLY A 180 0.33 27.86 24.78
N SER A 181 -0.82 27.18 24.84
CA SER A 181 -2.11 27.79 25.18
C SER A 181 -2.49 27.76 26.67
N VAL A 182 -1.83 26.95 27.50
CA VAL A 182 -2.16 26.85 28.94
C VAL A 182 -1.56 28.02 29.74
N PRO A 183 -2.35 28.82 30.50
CA PRO A 183 -1.84 29.91 31.32
C PRO A 183 -0.86 29.46 32.42
N ALA A 184 0.12 30.31 32.77
CA ALA A 184 1.16 30.00 33.76
C ALA A 184 0.59 29.62 35.15
N VAL A 185 -0.47 30.29 35.58
CA VAL A 185 -1.17 30.02 36.86
C VAL A 185 -1.72 28.59 36.93
N VAL A 186 -2.18 28.04 35.80
CA VAL A 186 -2.75 26.67 35.72
C VAL A 186 -1.65 25.61 35.73
N LEU A 187 -0.48 25.93 35.16
CA LEU A 187 0.69 25.05 35.17
C LEU A 187 1.30 24.94 36.57
N LEU A 188 1.33 26.04 37.32
CA LEU A 188 1.91 26.09 38.67
C LEU A 188 1.01 25.46 39.75
N ARG A 189 -0.32 25.53 39.61
CA ARG A 189 -1.27 24.93 40.57
C ARG A 189 -1.49 23.42 40.39
N GLY A 190 -0.78 22.75 39.46
CA GLY A 190 -0.97 21.32 39.17
C GLY A 190 -2.32 20.95 38.53
N ASN A 191 -3.26 21.89 38.40
CA ASN A 191 -4.61 21.69 37.85
C ASN A 191 -4.67 21.76 36.31
N ALA A 192 -3.54 21.65 35.62
CA ALA A 192 -3.47 21.65 34.15
C ALA A 192 -4.28 20.53 33.46
N GLY A 193 -4.74 19.51 34.19
CA GLY A 193 -5.63 18.49 33.66
C GLY A 193 -7.09 18.92 33.41
N GLN A 194 -7.52 20.12 33.85
CA GLN A 194 -8.93 20.52 33.87
C GLN A 194 -9.39 21.44 32.73
N ARG A 195 -8.49 22.17 32.06
CA ARG A 195 -8.86 22.98 30.88
C ARG A 195 -8.31 22.34 29.61
N ARG A 196 -9.18 21.61 28.90
CA ARG A 196 -8.89 21.18 27.53
C ARG A 196 -8.72 22.41 26.65
N VAL A 197 -7.66 22.44 25.85
CA VAL A 197 -7.51 23.42 24.78
C VAL A 197 -8.75 23.30 23.89
N PRO A 198 -9.40 24.41 23.53
CA PRO A 198 -10.60 24.32 22.72
C PRO A 198 -10.26 23.74 21.34
N LEU A 199 -11.08 22.78 20.90
CA LEU A 199 -10.83 21.94 19.73
C LEU A 199 -10.55 22.78 18.47
N HIS A 200 -11.18 23.95 18.32
CA HIS A 200 -10.99 24.84 17.18
C HIS A 200 -9.54 25.34 17.02
N ARG A 201 -8.74 25.36 18.08
CA ARG A 201 -7.34 25.81 18.04
C ARG A 201 -6.37 24.71 17.62
N THR A 202 -6.70 23.44 17.87
CA THR A 202 -5.86 22.28 17.53
C THR A 202 -6.29 21.62 16.21
N LEU A 203 -7.59 21.63 15.90
CA LEU A 203 -8.18 21.03 14.71
C LEU A 203 -7.55 21.48 13.37
N PRO A 204 -7.28 22.78 13.11
CA PRO A 204 -6.70 23.18 11.82
C PRO A 204 -5.28 22.65 11.62
N TRP A 205 -4.51 22.47 12.69
CA TRP A 205 -3.15 21.91 12.60
C TRP A 205 -3.17 20.41 12.32
N VAL A 206 -4.05 19.67 13.00
CA VAL A 206 -4.25 18.23 12.73
C VAL A 206 -4.78 18.01 11.33
N ALA A 207 -5.82 18.77 10.96
CA ALA A 207 -6.44 18.67 9.63
C ALA A 207 -5.46 19.09 8.53
N GLY A 208 -4.71 20.17 8.71
CA GLY A 208 -3.70 20.62 7.76
C GLY A 208 -2.55 19.63 7.59
N GLY A 209 -2.04 19.07 8.68
CA GLY A 209 -1.01 18.03 8.63
C GLY A 209 -1.49 16.72 7.99
N GLY A 210 -2.70 16.29 8.33
CA GLY A 210 -3.34 15.13 7.69
C GLY A 210 -3.60 15.36 6.20
N LEU A 211 -4.06 16.55 5.82
CA LEU A 211 -4.31 16.91 4.42
C LEU A 211 -3.02 17.02 3.62
N ALA A 212 -1.95 17.57 4.20
CA ALA A 212 -0.62 17.58 3.60
C ALA A 212 -0.08 16.16 3.38
N LEU A 213 -0.29 15.25 4.35
CA LEU A 213 0.10 13.85 4.22
C LEU A 213 -0.68 13.14 3.10
N VAL A 214 -2.01 13.34 3.06
CA VAL A 214 -2.87 12.77 2.03
C VAL A 214 -2.52 13.34 0.65
N ALA A 215 -2.29 14.64 0.54
CA ALA A 215 -1.87 15.28 -0.69
C ALA A 215 -0.54 14.71 -1.19
N LEU A 216 0.46 14.60 -0.32
CA LEU A 216 1.76 14.03 -0.67
C LEU A 216 1.62 12.56 -1.12
N ALA A 217 0.80 11.77 -0.42
CA ALA A 217 0.49 10.39 -0.76
C ALA A 217 -0.20 10.23 -2.12
N LEU A 218 -1.20 11.06 -2.42
CA LEU A 218 -1.96 10.97 -3.66
C LEU A 218 -1.21 11.54 -4.86
N LEU A 219 -0.40 12.60 -4.67
CA LEU A 219 0.40 13.20 -5.74
C LEU A 219 1.58 12.33 -6.17
N THR A 220 2.08 11.48 -5.28
CA THR A 220 3.22 10.61 -5.56
C THR A 220 2.82 9.16 -5.90
N ALA A 221 1.53 8.83 -5.75
CA ALA A 221 1.01 7.51 -6.07
C ALA A 221 0.80 7.31 -7.58
N GLU A 222 1.30 6.19 -8.10
CA GLU A 222 1.01 5.76 -9.48
C GLU A 222 -0.48 5.41 -9.69
N GLN A 223 -1.16 4.95 -8.63
CA GLN A 223 -2.58 4.58 -8.63
C GLN A 223 -3.32 5.31 -7.51
N PRO A 224 -3.72 6.57 -7.71
CA PRO A 224 -4.31 7.40 -6.65
C PRO A 224 -5.59 6.81 -6.06
N GLY A 225 -6.38 6.04 -6.84
CA GLY A 225 -7.58 5.36 -6.35
C GLY A 225 -7.29 4.31 -5.28
N LEU A 226 -6.27 3.46 -5.50
CA LEU A 226 -5.86 2.43 -4.54
C LEU A 226 -5.30 3.07 -3.27
N SER A 227 -4.43 4.08 -3.43
CA SER A 227 -3.84 4.82 -2.32
C SER A 227 -4.89 5.57 -1.50
N ALA A 228 -5.87 6.20 -2.15
CA ALA A 228 -6.99 6.85 -1.47
C ALA A 228 -7.84 5.85 -0.68
N GLY A 229 -8.18 4.70 -1.27
CA GLY A 229 -8.92 3.64 -0.59
C GLY A 229 -8.19 3.11 0.64
N PHE A 230 -6.87 2.92 0.54
CA PHE A 230 -6.04 2.48 1.66
C PHE A 230 -5.96 3.53 2.77
N LEU A 231 -5.71 4.80 2.43
CA LEU A 231 -5.70 5.89 3.39
C LEU A 231 -7.06 6.05 4.09
N ALA A 232 -8.16 5.88 3.35
CA ALA A 232 -9.50 5.87 3.90
C ALA A 232 -9.71 4.71 4.88
N ALA A 233 -9.20 3.50 4.56
CA ALA A 233 -9.25 2.35 5.47
C ALA A 233 -8.43 2.60 6.75
N VAL A 234 -7.22 3.15 6.65
CA VAL A 234 -6.40 3.52 7.81
C VAL A 234 -7.13 4.55 8.68
N ALA A 235 -7.69 5.59 8.07
CA ALA A 235 -8.48 6.59 8.78
C ALA A 235 -9.71 5.97 9.46
N ALA A 236 -10.43 5.08 8.77
CA ALA A 236 -11.59 4.38 9.31
C ALA A 236 -11.23 3.53 10.53
N VAL A 237 -10.13 2.77 10.47
CA VAL A 237 -9.64 1.97 11.61
C VAL A 237 -9.27 2.87 12.80
N LEU A 238 -8.55 3.96 12.57
CA LEU A 238 -8.19 4.90 13.64
C LEU A 238 -9.44 5.53 14.28
N LEU A 239 -10.43 5.92 13.46
CA LEU A 239 -11.69 6.46 13.94
C LEU A 239 -12.50 5.42 14.72
N LEU A 240 -12.54 4.17 14.26
CA LEU A 240 -13.18 3.07 14.96
C LEU A 240 -12.53 2.81 16.32
N LEU A 241 -11.20 2.75 16.39
CA LEU A 241 -10.46 2.57 17.64
C LEU A 241 -10.65 3.75 18.60
N ALA A 242 -10.59 4.98 18.10
CA ALA A 242 -10.85 6.18 18.89
C ALA A 242 -12.30 6.21 19.41
N GLY A 243 -13.26 5.86 18.55
CA GLY A 243 -14.67 5.70 18.89
C GLY A 243 -14.89 4.63 19.95
N PHE A 244 -14.21 3.48 19.84
CA PHE A 244 -14.27 2.43 20.84
C PHE A 244 -13.72 2.90 22.19
N GLY A 245 -12.60 3.63 22.21
CA GLY A 245 -12.06 4.24 23.43
C GLY A 245 -13.02 5.24 24.07
N TRP A 246 -13.77 5.99 23.25
CA TRP A 246 -14.81 6.89 23.72
C TRP A 246 -16.02 6.15 24.29
N VAL A 247 -16.48 5.08 23.63
CA VAL A 247 -17.56 4.21 24.11
C VAL A 247 -17.19 3.58 25.45
N ILE A 248 -15.98 3.02 25.59
CA ILE A 248 -15.47 2.48 26.86
C ILE A 248 -15.54 3.54 27.96
N ARG A 249 -15.13 4.77 27.65
CA ARG A 249 -15.17 5.88 28.61
C ARG A 249 -16.58 6.22 29.07
N ILE A 250 -17.55 6.27 28.15
CA ILE A 250 -18.96 6.54 28.47
C ILE A 250 -19.57 5.39 29.25
N ALA A 251 -19.33 4.15 28.83
CA ALA A 251 -19.81 2.96 29.51
C ALA A 251 -19.27 2.91 30.96
N ALA A 252 -17.98 3.17 31.15
CA ALA A 252 -17.37 3.25 32.47
C ALA A 252 -17.95 4.38 33.33
N ALA A 253 -18.33 5.52 32.73
CA ALA A 253 -18.97 6.63 33.44
C ALA A 253 -20.43 6.36 33.83
N ARG A 254 -21.14 5.52 33.06
CA ARG A 254 -22.55 5.15 33.31
C ARG A 254 -22.70 3.91 34.19
N LEU A 255 -21.61 3.19 34.49
CA LEU A 255 -21.66 2.00 35.32
C LEU A 255 -22.07 2.35 36.77
N PRO A 256 -22.95 1.56 37.41
CA PRO A 256 -23.28 1.75 38.81
C PRO A 256 -22.02 1.71 39.69
N ARG A 257 -22.00 2.52 40.75
CA ARG A 257 -20.86 2.55 41.69
C ARG A 257 -20.70 1.15 42.31
N ALA A 258 -19.60 0.47 41.96
CA ALA A 258 -19.27 -0.84 42.52
C ALA A 258 -19.15 -0.75 44.05
N ARG A 259 -19.69 -1.76 44.75
CA ARG A 259 -19.63 -1.85 46.23
C ARG A 259 -18.20 -2.08 46.73
N GLN A 260 -17.34 -2.72 45.93
CA GLN A 260 -15.94 -2.97 46.27
C GLN A 260 -15.06 -1.73 45.98
N PRO A 261 -14.26 -1.26 46.95
CA PRO A 261 -13.43 -0.05 46.80
C PRO A 261 -12.43 -0.11 45.64
N LEU A 262 -11.80 -1.27 45.41
CA LEU A 262 -10.80 -1.45 44.35
C LEU A 262 -11.41 -1.37 42.94
N LEU A 263 -12.55 -2.04 42.70
CA LEU A 263 -13.26 -1.97 41.43
C LEU A 263 -13.77 -0.54 41.14
N ARG A 264 -14.22 0.16 42.17
CA ARG A 264 -14.64 1.56 42.06
C ARG A 264 -13.47 2.47 41.65
N LEU A 265 -12.29 2.25 42.22
CA LEU A 265 -11.08 2.98 41.85
C LEU A 265 -10.61 2.67 40.41
N ALA A 266 -10.67 1.40 40.00
CA ALA A 266 -10.31 0.98 38.65
C ALA A 266 -11.24 1.57 37.58
N VAL A 267 -12.56 1.49 37.77
CA VAL A 267 -13.55 2.07 36.84
C VAL A 267 -13.44 3.60 36.81
N ALA A 268 -13.22 4.24 37.96
CA ALA A 268 -13.01 5.68 38.02
C ALA A 268 -11.73 6.11 37.27
N ALA A 269 -10.66 5.32 37.32
CA ALA A 269 -9.42 5.59 36.57
C ALA A 269 -9.64 5.58 35.06
N LEU A 270 -10.60 4.80 34.55
CA LEU A 270 -10.90 4.71 33.11
C LEU A 270 -11.68 5.92 32.57
N HIS A 271 -12.52 6.57 33.37
CA HIS A 271 -13.37 7.67 32.88
C HIS A 271 -12.94 9.08 33.35
N ARG A 272 -12.07 9.18 34.38
CA ARG A 272 -11.66 10.46 35.00
C ARG A 272 -11.19 11.49 33.95
N PRO A 273 -11.43 12.80 34.15
CA PRO A 273 -10.82 13.84 33.35
C PRO A 273 -9.29 13.71 33.37
N GLY A 274 -8.67 13.47 32.20
CA GLY A 274 -7.24 13.18 32.06
C GLY A 274 -6.87 11.68 31.97
N ALA A 275 -7.85 10.77 32.00
CA ALA A 275 -7.60 9.34 31.82
C ALA A 275 -7.01 9.03 30.43
N ARG A 276 -5.95 8.20 30.40
CA ARG A 276 -5.24 7.77 29.17
C ARG A 276 -5.94 6.61 28.44
N THR A 277 -7.19 6.29 28.79
CA THR A 277 -7.95 5.15 28.24
C THR A 277 -8.04 5.22 26.72
N GLY A 278 -8.34 6.39 26.15
CA GLY A 278 -8.42 6.55 24.70
C GLY A 278 -7.10 6.24 23.99
N THR A 279 -5.99 6.78 24.48
CA THR A 279 -4.65 6.49 23.95
C THR A 279 -4.26 5.02 24.13
N LEU A 280 -4.64 4.40 25.25
CA LEU A 280 -4.34 2.99 25.53
C LEU A 280 -5.11 2.05 24.60
N VAL A 281 -6.39 2.34 24.36
CA VAL A 281 -7.26 1.57 23.45
C VAL A 281 -6.76 1.69 22.02
N VAL A 282 -6.34 2.88 21.57
CA VAL A 282 -5.75 3.03 20.23
C VAL A 282 -4.42 2.26 20.13
N ALA A 283 -3.54 2.35 21.14
CA ALA A 283 -2.26 1.64 21.12
C ALA A 283 -2.43 0.11 21.11
N LEU A 284 -3.24 -0.44 22.02
CA LEU A 284 -3.53 -1.87 22.09
C LEU A 284 -4.34 -2.35 20.87
N GLY A 285 -5.28 -1.53 20.40
CA GLY A 285 -6.13 -1.82 19.26
C GLY A 285 -5.36 -1.89 17.94
N LEU A 286 -4.36 -1.02 17.75
CA LEU A 286 -3.43 -1.11 16.62
C LEU A 286 -2.63 -2.42 16.65
N GLY A 287 -2.14 -2.82 17.83
CA GLY A 287 -1.46 -4.10 18.01
C GLY A 287 -2.34 -5.30 17.65
N LEU A 288 -3.59 -5.33 18.15
CA LEU A 288 -4.55 -6.39 17.82
C LEU A 288 -4.92 -6.37 16.33
N THR A 289 -5.09 -5.19 15.74
CA THR A 289 -5.39 -5.03 14.32
C THR A 289 -4.27 -5.58 13.45
N LEU A 290 -3.01 -5.40 13.85
CA LEU A 290 -1.86 -5.99 13.16
C LEU A 290 -1.91 -7.52 13.19
N PHE A 291 -2.22 -8.12 14.33
CA PHE A 291 -2.40 -9.57 14.43
C PHE A 291 -3.55 -10.10 13.57
N VAL A 292 -4.69 -9.40 13.57
CA VAL A 292 -5.84 -9.75 12.72
C VAL A 292 -5.50 -9.61 11.24
N LEU A 293 -4.78 -8.55 10.87
CA LEU A 293 -4.34 -8.32 9.50
C LEU A 293 -3.39 -9.44 9.04
N LEU A 294 -2.45 -9.85 9.88
CA LEU A 294 -1.55 -10.97 9.58
C LEU A 294 -2.33 -12.28 9.38
N ALA A 295 -3.29 -12.58 10.25
CA ALA A 295 -4.15 -13.75 10.12
C ALA A 295 -4.99 -13.68 8.83
N ALA A 296 -5.54 -12.51 8.49
CA ALA A 296 -6.32 -12.29 7.27
C ALA A 296 -5.47 -12.47 6.00
N ILE A 297 -4.24 -11.94 5.98
CA ILE A 297 -3.30 -12.12 4.86
C ILE A 297 -3.00 -13.61 4.67
N ARG A 298 -2.68 -14.34 5.74
CA ARG A 298 -2.43 -15.78 5.68
C ARG A 298 -3.62 -16.53 5.09
N THR A 299 -4.82 -16.31 5.64
CA THR A 299 -6.05 -16.94 5.14
C THR A 299 -6.32 -16.60 3.69
N SER A 300 -6.02 -15.37 3.25
CA SER A 300 -6.17 -14.95 1.87
C SER A 300 -5.20 -15.65 0.93
N ILE A 301 -3.93 -15.82 1.34
CA ILE A 301 -2.93 -16.56 0.57
C ILE A 301 -3.33 -18.04 0.46
N ASP A 302 -3.70 -18.67 1.57
CA ASP A 302 -4.13 -20.08 1.60
C ASP A 302 -5.33 -20.30 0.66
N ALA A 303 -6.32 -19.40 0.73
CA ALA A 303 -7.49 -19.45 -0.13
C ALA A 303 -7.16 -19.17 -1.61
N ASN A 304 -6.15 -18.35 -1.90
CA ASN A 304 -5.72 -18.05 -3.27
C ASN A 304 -4.97 -19.24 -3.89
N ILE A 305 -4.10 -19.89 -3.10
CA ILE A 305 -3.39 -21.11 -3.51
C ILE A 305 -4.41 -22.22 -3.79
N ALA A 306 -5.36 -22.44 -2.87
CA ALA A 306 -6.40 -23.46 -3.02
C ALA A 306 -7.27 -23.28 -4.27
N ARG A 307 -7.50 -22.03 -4.73
CA ARG A 307 -8.25 -21.74 -5.96
C ARG A 307 -7.41 -21.85 -7.23
N THR A 308 -6.12 -21.55 -7.14
CA THR A 308 -5.24 -21.44 -8.32
C THR A 308 -4.65 -22.78 -8.72
N VAL A 309 -4.52 -23.73 -7.78
CA VAL A 309 -4.05 -25.10 -8.08
C VAL A 309 -5.27 -25.97 -8.41
N PRO A 310 -5.50 -26.34 -9.69
CA PRO A 310 -6.59 -27.23 -10.04
C PRO A 310 -6.33 -28.60 -9.42
N GLN A 311 -7.31 -29.18 -8.71
CA GLN A 311 -7.16 -30.52 -8.12
C GLN A 311 -6.92 -31.63 -9.16
N ARG A 312 -7.17 -31.34 -10.45
CA ARG A 312 -6.86 -32.18 -11.61
C ARG A 312 -6.33 -31.32 -12.75
N ALA A 313 -5.01 -31.27 -12.90
CA ALA A 313 -4.37 -30.72 -14.10
C ALA A 313 -3.84 -31.87 -14.96
N PRO A 314 -4.11 -31.89 -16.28
CA PRO A 314 -3.42 -32.79 -17.21
C PRO A 314 -1.90 -32.61 -17.10
N ALA A 315 -1.16 -33.72 -17.05
CA ALA A 315 0.30 -33.69 -16.99
C ALA A 315 0.93 -33.20 -18.31
N LEU A 316 0.24 -33.40 -19.44
CA LEU A 316 0.66 -32.99 -20.77
C LEU A 316 -0.52 -32.46 -21.58
N PHE A 317 -0.26 -31.48 -22.43
CA PHE A 317 -1.22 -30.95 -23.40
C PHE A 317 -0.63 -31.07 -24.81
N ALA A 318 -1.40 -31.64 -25.73
CA ALA A 318 -1.11 -31.62 -27.16
C ALA A 318 -2.12 -30.70 -27.85
N LEU A 319 -1.62 -29.73 -28.63
CA LEU A 319 -2.42 -28.73 -29.33
C LEU A 319 -2.37 -29.00 -30.83
N ASP A 320 -3.44 -28.61 -31.54
CA ASP A 320 -3.56 -28.69 -33.00
C ASP A 320 -3.33 -30.10 -33.58
N VAL A 321 -3.83 -31.13 -32.89
CA VAL A 321 -3.86 -32.51 -33.41
C VAL A 321 -4.85 -32.57 -34.57
N PRO A 322 -4.42 -32.86 -35.81
CA PRO A 322 -5.34 -32.91 -36.95
C PRO A 322 -6.41 -34.00 -36.74
N PRO A 323 -7.69 -33.73 -37.02
CA PRO A 323 -8.76 -34.71 -36.81
C PRO A 323 -8.51 -36.05 -37.49
N GLN A 324 -7.89 -36.02 -38.68
CA GLN A 324 -7.58 -37.22 -39.46
C GLN A 324 -6.46 -38.08 -38.84
N ARG A 325 -5.62 -37.49 -37.97
CA ARG A 325 -4.47 -38.15 -37.32
C ARG A 325 -4.66 -38.38 -35.82
N GLU A 326 -5.86 -38.14 -35.29
CA GLU A 326 -6.16 -38.38 -33.88
C GLU A 326 -5.94 -39.86 -33.49
N ALA A 327 -6.35 -40.79 -34.35
CA ALA A 327 -6.20 -42.23 -34.09
C ALA A 327 -4.72 -42.65 -34.02
N GLU A 328 -3.87 -42.07 -34.87
CA GLU A 328 -2.42 -42.28 -34.87
C GLU A 328 -1.78 -41.72 -33.59
N PHE A 329 -2.20 -40.52 -33.17
CA PHE A 329 -1.74 -39.90 -31.92
C PHE A 329 -2.11 -40.74 -30.70
N ARG A 330 -3.36 -41.23 -30.61
CA ARG A 330 -3.80 -42.10 -29.50
C ARG A 330 -2.99 -43.39 -29.40
N ARG A 331 -2.66 -44.02 -30.54
CA ARG A 331 -1.82 -45.23 -30.59
C ARG A 331 -0.41 -44.94 -30.08
N THR A 332 0.20 -43.86 -30.57
CA THR A 332 1.55 -43.44 -30.15
C THR A 332 1.62 -43.20 -28.65
N VAL A 333 0.61 -42.55 -28.07
CA VAL A 333 0.55 -42.30 -26.62
C VAL A 333 0.33 -43.60 -25.82
N ALA A 334 -0.47 -44.54 -26.35
CA ALA A 334 -0.71 -45.84 -25.73
C ALA A 334 0.54 -46.74 -25.73
N GLU A 335 1.40 -46.62 -26.75
CA GLU A 335 2.69 -47.31 -26.82
C GLU A 335 3.72 -46.70 -25.87
N ALA A 336 3.70 -45.37 -25.71
CA ALA A 336 4.67 -44.64 -24.88
C ALA A 336 4.36 -44.69 -23.37
N ALA A 337 3.11 -44.85 -22.96
CA ALA A 337 2.69 -44.77 -21.56
C ALA A 337 1.87 -45.98 -21.11
N ARG A 338 2.07 -46.44 -19.86
CA ARG A 338 1.22 -47.47 -19.24
C ARG A 338 -0.11 -46.83 -18.78
N LYS A 339 -1.21 -47.17 -19.46
CA LYS A 339 -2.59 -46.72 -19.18
C LYS A 339 -2.81 -45.18 -19.30
N PRO A 340 -2.58 -44.57 -20.48
CA PRO A 340 -2.85 -43.15 -20.65
C PRO A 340 -4.35 -42.86 -20.70
N VAL A 341 -4.79 -41.86 -19.94
CA VAL A 341 -6.14 -41.29 -20.07
C VAL A 341 -6.05 -40.13 -21.05
N VAL A 342 -6.50 -40.35 -22.29
CA VAL A 342 -6.49 -39.33 -23.35
C VAL A 342 -7.90 -38.78 -23.52
N THR A 343 -8.09 -37.51 -23.17
CA THR A 343 -9.32 -36.76 -23.45
C THR A 343 -9.05 -35.82 -24.62
N THR A 344 -9.75 -36.04 -25.74
CA THR A 344 -9.67 -35.16 -26.91
C THR A 344 -10.92 -34.29 -26.95
N VAL A 345 -10.75 -32.99 -27.19
CA VAL A 345 -11.83 -32.02 -27.26
C VAL A 345 -11.71 -31.27 -28.58
N PRO A 346 -12.79 -31.11 -29.36
CA PRO A 346 -12.73 -30.32 -30.58
C PRO A 346 -12.41 -28.86 -30.24
N ALA A 347 -11.47 -28.30 -30.98
CA ALA A 347 -11.03 -26.92 -30.84
C ALA A 347 -11.21 -26.20 -32.18
N MET A 348 -12.16 -25.26 -32.21
CA MET A 348 -12.30 -24.26 -33.25
C MET A 348 -11.55 -22.99 -32.84
N ARG A 349 -11.18 -22.13 -33.79
CA ARG A 349 -10.63 -20.82 -33.47
C ARG A 349 -11.50 -19.73 -34.09
N GLY A 350 -11.69 -18.65 -33.34
CA GLY A 350 -12.45 -17.50 -33.79
C GLY A 350 -11.89 -16.21 -33.21
N THR A 351 -12.06 -15.12 -33.95
CA THR A 351 -11.75 -13.77 -33.49
C THR A 351 -13.03 -13.01 -33.28
N ILE A 352 -13.17 -12.35 -32.13
CA ILE A 352 -14.31 -11.48 -31.87
C ILE A 352 -14.09 -10.18 -32.65
N THR A 353 -14.91 -9.96 -33.68
CA THR A 353 -14.80 -8.79 -34.57
C THR A 353 -15.65 -7.60 -34.11
N GLY A 354 -16.68 -7.84 -33.29
CA GLY A 354 -17.59 -6.82 -32.76
C GLY A 354 -17.80 -6.93 -31.26
N TYR A 355 -17.86 -5.79 -30.58
CA TYR A 355 -18.25 -5.66 -29.18
C TYR A 355 -19.41 -4.66 -29.08
N ALA A 356 -20.58 -5.14 -28.65
CA ALA A 356 -21.84 -4.40 -28.74
C ALA A 356 -22.09 -3.88 -30.18
N THR A 357 -22.17 -2.56 -30.36
CA THR A 357 -22.39 -1.91 -31.67
C THR A 357 -21.10 -1.47 -32.36
N THR A 358 -19.93 -1.66 -31.73
CA THR A 358 -18.65 -1.15 -32.22
C THR A 358 -17.74 -2.29 -32.68
N ARG A 359 -17.04 -2.11 -33.80
CA ARG A 359 -16.02 -3.08 -34.25
C ARG A 359 -14.84 -3.05 -33.28
N VAL A 360 -14.29 -4.22 -32.95
CA VAL A 360 -13.17 -4.32 -32.00
C VAL A 360 -11.94 -3.54 -32.49
N ALA A 361 -11.74 -3.43 -33.80
CA ALA A 361 -10.67 -2.64 -34.41
C ALA A 361 -10.79 -1.12 -34.17
N ASP A 362 -12.00 -0.62 -33.91
CA ASP A 362 -12.28 0.81 -33.75
C ASP A 362 -12.31 1.24 -32.27
N LEU A 363 -12.12 0.29 -31.33
CA LEU A 363 -12.02 0.58 -29.90
C LEU A 363 -10.68 1.24 -29.55
N LYS A 364 -10.72 2.50 -29.10
CA LYS A 364 -9.53 3.23 -28.62
C LYS A 364 -8.85 2.55 -27.43
N THR A 365 -9.63 1.90 -26.56
CA THR A 365 -9.14 1.18 -25.39
C THR A 365 -10.01 -0.06 -25.17
N LEU A 366 -9.37 -1.22 -25.06
CA LEU A 366 -10.04 -2.46 -24.66
C LEU A 366 -10.48 -2.35 -23.19
N PRO A 367 -11.71 -2.77 -22.84
CA PRO A 367 -12.17 -2.79 -21.46
C PRO A 367 -11.24 -3.62 -20.56
N GLU A 368 -11.15 -3.24 -19.28
CA GLU A 368 -10.34 -3.98 -18.31
C GLU A 368 -10.86 -5.42 -18.18
N GLY A 369 -9.98 -6.42 -18.28
CA GLY A 369 -10.38 -7.82 -18.30
C GLY A 369 -10.96 -8.33 -19.64
N ALA A 370 -11.07 -7.51 -20.69
CA ALA A 370 -11.50 -7.95 -22.03
C ALA A 370 -10.38 -8.71 -22.78
N TRP A 371 -9.82 -9.74 -22.15
CA TRP A 371 -8.83 -10.62 -22.75
C TRP A 371 -9.39 -11.36 -23.97
N ALA A 372 -10.69 -11.66 -23.99
CA ALA A 372 -11.37 -12.34 -25.08
C ALA A 372 -11.39 -11.55 -26.40
N LEU A 373 -11.36 -10.21 -26.33
CA LEU A 373 -11.35 -9.33 -27.51
C LEU A 373 -9.96 -9.18 -28.15
N ARG A 374 -8.91 -9.77 -27.56
CA ARG A 374 -7.53 -9.65 -28.07
C ARG A 374 -7.18 -10.83 -28.97
N GLY A 375 -7.13 -10.62 -30.28
CA GLY A 375 -6.67 -11.61 -31.25
C GLY A 375 -7.56 -12.86 -31.34
N GLU A 376 -7.02 -13.92 -31.94
CA GLU A 376 -7.75 -15.18 -32.14
C GLU A 376 -7.81 -16.02 -30.86
N ARG A 377 -8.92 -16.74 -30.64
CA ARG A 377 -9.15 -17.56 -29.46
C ARG A 377 -9.58 -18.97 -29.82
N GLY A 378 -9.11 -19.94 -29.03
CA GLY A 378 -9.63 -21.29 -29.04
C GLY A 378 -11.03 -21.33 -28.44
N LEU A 379 -11.97 -21.89 -29.19
CA LEU A 379 -13.36 -22.14 -28.85
C LEU A 379 -13.56 -23.65 -28.89
N THR A 380 -14.17 -24.23 -27.87
CA THR A 380 -14.68 -25.59 -27.94
C THR A 380 -16.15 -25.53 -28.32
N TYR A 381 -16.58 -26.42 -29.21
CA TYR A 381 -17.98 -26.65 -29.51
C TYR A 381 -18.35 -28.07 -29.05
N ALA A 382 -19.57 -28.23 -28.55
CA ALA A 382 -20.13 -29.53 -28.18
C ALA A 382 -21.04 -30.03 -29.30
#